data_AF-A0A963W1R4-F1
#
_entry.id   AF-A0A963W1R4-F1
#
_cell.length_a   1.000
_cell.length_b   1.000
_cell.length_c   1.000
_cell.angle_alpha   90.00
_cell.angle_beta   90.00
_cell.angle_gamma   90.00
#
_symmetry.space_group_name_H-M   'P 1'
#
loop_
_entity.id
_entity.type
_entity.pdbx_description
1 polymer ?
#
loop_
_entity_poly.entity_id
_entity_poly.type
_entity_poly.pdbx_seq_one_letter_code
_entity_poly.pdbx_strand_id
1 'polypeptide(L)'
;MLSRIDPLVRLLVAATVLALLLPVRGEARAVAQVVSNAAVFLLFLLNGLRLPRHEVVAGMGNHRLLWPLIGWVFGIMPALGWMLWRGG
;
A
#
# COMPACT_ATOMS: atom_id res chain seq x y z
N MET A 1 -12.30 24.88 4.58
CA MET A 1 -11.30 24.09 5.32
C MET A 1 -11.07 22.67 4.76
N LEU A 2 -12.05 22.02 4.10
CA LEU A 2 -11.86 20.71 3.41
C LEU A 2 -11.05 20.74 2.10
N SER A 3 -10.65 21.92 1.63
CA SER A 3 -9.89 22.12 0.38
C SER A 3 -8.38 21.88 0.53
N ARG A 4 -7.88 21.63 1.74
CA ARG A 4 -6.48 21.24 2.01
C ARG A 4 -6.27 19.72 2.04
N ILE A 5 -7.33 18.93 2.01
CA ILE A 5 -7.24 17.47 2.03
C ILE A 5 -6.91 17.00 0.62
N ASP A 6 -5.82 16.23 0.49
CA ASP A 6 -5.40 15.64 -0.77
C ASP A 6 -6.59 14.90 -1.42
N PRO A 7 -6.88 15.13 -2.72
CA PRO A 7 -7.91 14.41 -3.45
C PRO A 7 -7.85 12.88 -3.26
N LEU A 8 -6.64 12.31 -3.15
CA LEU A 8 -6.42 10.89 -2.86
C LEU A 8 -7.04 10.47 -1.54
N VAL A 9 -6.82 11.24 -0.47
CA VAL A 9 -7.36 10.95 0.87
C VAL A 9 -8.88 11.02 0.85
N ARG A 10 -9.45 11.99 0.12
CA ARG A 10 -10.91 12.10 0.00
C ARG A 10 -11.51 10.91 -0.74
N LEU A 11 -10.88 10.47 -1.83
CA LEU A 11 -11.29 9.28 -2.58
C LEU A 11 -11.16 8.00 -1.73
N LEU A 12 -10.08 7.88 -0.97
CA LEU A 12 -9.86 6.75 -0.08
C LEU A 12 -10.96 6.67 0.98
N VAL A 13 -11.27 7.77 1.66
CA VAL A 13 -12.35 7.83 2.66
C VAL A 13 -13.70 7.48 2.02
N ALA A 14 -14.02 8.03 0.85
CA ALA A 14 -15.25 7.70 0.14
C ALA A 14 -15.33 6.20 -0.22
N ALA A 15 -14.24 5.61 -0.70
CA ALA A 15 -14.15 4.18 -1.01
C ALA A 15 -14.29 3.31 0.25
N THR A 16 -13.66 3.70 1.37
CA THR A 16 -13.80 3.00 2.65
C THR A 16 -15.24 3.04 3.16
N VAL A 17 -15.89 4.20 3.13
CA VAL A 17 -17.30 4.33 3.52
C VAL A 17 -18.20 3.46 2.63
N LEU A 18 -17.98 3.48 1.32
CA LEU A 18 -18.74 2.63 0.39
C LEU A 18 -18.55 1.14 0.70
N ALA A 19 -17.33 0.70 0.98
CA ALA A 19 -17.02 -0.68 1.33
C ALA A 19 -17.67 -1.13 2.66
N LEU A 20 -17.80 -0.22 3.62
CA LEU A 20 -18.48 -0.48 4.90
C LEU A 20 -20.00 -0.62 4.73
N LEU A 21 -20.61 0.22 3.88
CA LEU A 21 -22.05 0.19 3.62
C LEU A 21 -22.46 -0.96 2.71
N LEU A 22 -21.62 -1.32 1.75
CA LEU A 22 -21.91 -2.35 0.74
C LEU A 22 -20.82 -3.43 0.72
N PRO A 23 -20.74 -4.27 1.76
CA PRO A 23 -19.74 -5.33 1.83
C PRO A 23 -20.03 -6.40 0.78
N VAL A 24 -19.04 -6.69 -0.05
CA VAL A 24 -19.10 -7.80 -1.01
C VAL A 24 -19.11 -9.13 -0.22
N ARG A 25 -20.23 -9.86 -0.31
CA ARG A 25 -20.44 -11.16 0.37
C ARG A 25 -20.77 -12.26 -0.65
N GLY A 26 -20.47 -13.51 -0.30
CA GLY A 26 -20.77 -14.67 -1.15
C GLY A 26 -19.90 -14.76 -2.41
N GLU A 27 -20.45 -15.28 -3.51
CA GLU A 27 -19.71 -15.54 -4.76
C GLU A 27 -19.12 -14.27 -5.41
N ALA A 28 -19.75 -13.11 -5.20
CA ALA A 28 -19.21 -11.82 -5.65
C ALA A 28 -17.82 -11.52 -5.07
N ARG A 29 -17.45 -12.14 -3.93
CA ARG A 29 -16.10 -12.03 -3.34
C ARG A 29 -15.02 -12.59 -4.26
N ALA A 30 -15.29 -13.68 -4.96
CA ALA A 30 -14.31 -14.30 -5.85
C ALA A 30 -13.99 -13.36 -7.03
N VAL A 31 -15.01 -12.77 -7.63
CA VAL A 31 -14.85 -11.78 -8.71
C VAL A 31 -14.13 -10.53 -8.20
N ALA A 32 -14.56 -9.98 -7.05
CA ALA A 32 -13.91 -8.82 -6.46
C ALA A 32 -12.43 -9.07 -6.12
N GLN A 33 -12.09 -10.29 -5.67
CA GLN A 33 -10.70 -10.69 -5.40
C GLN A 33 -9.87 -10.69 -6.68
N VAL A 34 -10.39 -11.26 -7.78
CA VAL A 34 -9.69 -11.27 -9.07
C VAL A 34 -9.47 -9.85 -9.59
N VAL A 35 -10.51 -9.01 -9.52
CA VAL A 35 -10.41 -7.60 -9.95
C VAL A 35 -9.39 -6.84 -9.09
N SER A 36 -9.42 -7.01 -7.76
CA SER A 36 -8.47 -6.37 -6.86
C SER A 36 -7.04 -6.81 -7.14
N ASN A 37 -6.80 -8.11 -7.31
CA ASN A 37 -5.48 -8.64 -7.68
C ASN A 37 -5.00 -8.09 -9.03
N ALA A 38 -5.88 -8.03 -10.04
CA ALA A 38 -5.54 -7.46 -11.35
C ALA A 38 -5.22 -5.96 -11.27
N ALA A 39 -5.98 -5.21 -10.47
CA ALA A 39 -5.74 -3.80 -10.23
C ALA A 39 -4.41 -3.56 -9.51
N VAL A 40 -4.12 -4.32 -8.45
CA VAL A 40 -2.83 -4.27 -7.75
C VAL A 40 -1.69 -4.63 -8.70
N PHE A 41 -1.82 -5.72 -9.45
CA PHE A 41 -0.82 -6.12 -10.46
C PHE A 41 -0.54 -4.99 -11.45
N LEU A 42 -1.60 -4.39 -12.02
CA LEU A 42 -1.46 -3.30 -12.98
C LEU A 42 -0.84 -2.05 -12.34
N LEU A 43 -1.22 -1.69 -11.12
CA LEU A 43 -0.62 -0.58 -10.38
C LEU A 43 0.88 -0.79 -10.20
N PHE A 44 1.30 -1.96 -9.75
CA PHE A 44 2.72 -2.28 -9.59
C PHE A 44 3.45 -2.34 -10.94
N LEU A 45 2.83 -2.88 -11.98
CA LEU A 45 3.40 -2.91 -13.33
C LEU A 45 3.62 -1.50 -13.88
N LEU A 46 2.60 -0.65 -13.84
CA LEU A 46 2.68 0.73 -14.34
C LEU A 46 3.67 1.57 -13.52
N ASN A 47 3.71 1.39 -12.20
CA ASN A 47 4.70 2.07 -11.36
C ASN A 47 6.12 1.56 -11.64
N GLY A 48 6.29 0.25 -11.85
CA GLY A 48 7.58 -0.34 -12.24
C GLY A 48 8.06 0.14 -13.60
N LEU A 49 7.17 0.23 -14.59
CA LEU A 49 7.49 0.75 -15.93
C LEU A 49 7.81 2.25 -15.93
N ARG A 50 7.21 3.01 -15.00
CA ARG A 50 7.52 4.44 -14.82
C ARG A 50 8.86 4.68 -14.15
N LEU A 51 9.44 3.69 -13.47
CA LEU A 51 10.69 3.87 -12.72
C LEU A 51 11.87 4.01 -13.70
N PRO A 52 12.59 5.13 -13.69
CA PRO A 52 13.77 5.29 -14.52
C PRO A 52 14.89 4.36 -14.05
N ARG A 53 15.48 3.60 -14.97
CA ARG A 53 16.62 2.71 -14.70
C ARG A 53 17.79 3.38 -13.96
N HIS A 54 18.00 4.69 -14.16
CA HIS A 54 19.05 5.44 -13.48
C HIS A 54 18.73 5.69 -12.00
N GLU A 55 17.47 5.91 -11.64
CA GLU A 55 17.03 6.09 -10.25
C GLU A 55 17.16 4.78 -9.47
N VAL A 56 16.88 3.65 -10.12
CA VAL A 56 17.06 2.32 -9.52
C VAL A 56 18.52 2.08 -9.16
N VAL A 57 19.44 2.37 -10.08
CA VAL A 57 20.88 2.21 -9.86
C VAL A 57 21.40 3.18 -8.79
N ALA A 58 20.96 4.44 -8.82
CA ALA A 58 21.32 5.44 -7.81
C ALA A 58 20.78 5.07 -6.41
N GLY A 59 19.56 4.56 -6.34
CA GLY A 59 18.93 4.09 -5.12
C GLY A 59 19.64 2.88 -4.53
N MET A 60 20.03 1.90 -5.37
CA MET A 60 20.84 0.74 -4.95
C MET A 60 22.22 1.15 -4.42
N GLY A 61 22.84 2.18 -5.01
CA GLY A 61 24.13 2.71 -4.54
C GLY A 61 24.05 3.35 -3.15
N ASN A 62 22.88 3.88 -2.76
CA ASN A 62 22.70 4.59 -1.50
C ASN A 62 22.37 3.65 -0.32
N HIS A 63 23.31 2.75 -0.03
CA HIS A 63 23.27 1.80 1.07
C HIS A 63 23.01 2.46 2.45
N ARG A 64 23.48 3.69 2.65
CA ARG A 64 23.27 4.45 3.90
C ARG A 64 21.80 4.80 4.15
N LEU A 65 20.97 4.86 3.11
CA LEU A 65 19.51 5.01 3.22
C LEU A 65 18.79 3.66 3.29
N LEU A 66 19.25 2.68 2.51
CA LEU A 66 18.62 1.35 2.43
C LEU A 66 18.69 0.60 3.76
N TRP A 67 19.83 0.59 4.46
CA TRP A 67 19.98 -0.15 5.72
C TRP A 67 19.00 0.32 6.81
N PRO A 68 18.90 1.62 7.15
CA PRO A 68 17.89 2.10 8.09
C PRO A 68 16.46 1.84 7.62
N LEU A 69 16.18 2.03 6.32
CA LEU A 69 14.85 1.82 5.76
C LEU A 69 14.40 0.36 5.88
N ILE A 70 15.27 -0.58 5.53
CA ILE A 70 15.02 -2.02 5.64
C ILE A 70 14.84 -2.40 7.10
N GLY A 71 15.73 -1.94 8.01
CA GLY A 71 15.59 -2.21 9.44
C GLY A 71 14.29 -1.67 10.03
N TRP A 72 13.83 -0.51 9.56
CA TRP A 72 12.56 0.06 9.98
C TRP A 72 11.35 -0.75 9.45
N VAL A 73 11.30 -0.98 8.13
CA VAL A 73 10.15 -1.60 7.46
C VAL A 73 10.04 -3.09 7.75
N PHE A 74 11.15 -3.82 7.79
CA PHE A 74 11.16 -5.27 8.00
C PHE A 74 11.50 -5.68 9.44
N GLY A 75 12.05 -4.78 10.26
CA GLY A 75 12.34 -5.04 11.67
C GLY A 75 11.32 -4.39 12.59
N ILE A 76 11.33 -3.06 12.65
CA ILE A 76 10.55 -2.29 13.64
C ILE A 76 9.04 -2.39 13.40
N MET A 77 8.56 -2.20 12.16
CA MET A 77 7.11 -2.26 11.89
C MET A 77 6.49 -3.63 12.22
N PRO A 78 7.08 -4.77 11.81
CA PRO A 78 6.60 -6.09 12.22
C PRO A 78 6.72 -6.33 13.72
N ALA A 79 7.80 -5.89 14.36
CA ALA A 79 7.98 -6.03 15.81
C ALA A 79 6.91 -5.25 16.60
N LEU A 80 6.56 -4.03 16.15
CA LEU A 80 5.46 -3.25 16.73
C LEU A 80 4.12 -3.96 16.52
N GLY A 81 3.86 -4.49 15.32
CA GLY A 81 2.65 -5.28 15.06
C GLY A 81 2.55 -6.51 15.95
N TRP A 82 3.66 -7.22 16.16
CA TRP A 82 3.72 -8.38 17.05
C TRP A 82 3.56 -8.00 18.54
N MET A 83 4.15 -6.89 18.96
CA MET A 83 4.02 -6.38 20.32
C MET A 83 2.59 -5.92 20.61
N LEU A 84 1.93 -5.25 19.67
CA LEU A 84 0.52 -4.89 19.76
C LEU A 84 -0.38 -6.13 19.81
N TRP A 85 -0.08 -7.17 19.02
CA TRP A 85 -0.82 -8.42 19.05
C TRP A 85 -0.68 -9.18 20.37
N ARG A 86 0.49 -9.11 21.03
CA ARG A 86 0.71 -9.73 22.35
C ARG A 86 0.13 -8.93 23.52
N GLY A 87 -0.12 -7.62 23.33
CA GLY A 87 -0.58 -6.71 24.38
C GLY A 87 -2.09 -6.54 24.46
N GLY A 88 -2.87 -7.16 23.57
CA GLY A 88 -4.34 -7.20 23.57
C GLY A 88 -4.85 -8.63 23.72
#